data_AF-A0A3B9NB24-F1
#
_entry.id   AF-A0A3B9NB24-F1
#
_cell.length_a   1.000
_cell.length_b   1.000
_cell.length_c   1.000
_cell.angle_alpha   90.00
_cell.angle_beta   90.00
_cell.angle_gamma   90.00
#
_symmetry.space_group_name_H-M   'P 1'
#
loop_
_entity.id
_entity.type
_entity.pdbx_description
1 polymer ?
#
loop_
_entity_poly.entity_id
_entity_poly.type
_entity_poly.pdbx_seq_one_letter_code
_entity_poly.pdbx_strand_id
1 'polypeptide(L)'
;EGGIWAPDVVQLIGKYLLYYAYSTWGDPNPGIGVALAARPEGPFIDQGKLFDSKEIDVPNSIDPYFFTENGQNYLFWGSFSDASTQGTYGVELDKNGTVVLDLNKKFKVAAGDFEAVVIHKRKGYYYFVGSKGSCCEGEKSSYHVLVGRSRHLKGPYVDQEGRNLTQRGSGTLLLKGNDQFVGTGHTSRIITDDKGKDWILYHGIDPKQPRVATGGNRRMLLLDQIVWDKDWPKIEGTTSSVAPQPAPTFNFK
;
A
#
# COMPACT_ATOMS: atom_id res chain seq x y z
N GLU A 1 -8.64 16.74 -16.25
CA GLU A 1 -8.80 15.35 -16.69
C GLU A 1 -7.89 14.48 -15.83
N GLY A 2 -8.32 13.30 -15.40
CA GLY A 2 -7.57 12.45 -14.46
C GLY A 2 -8.33 11.16 -14.14
N GLY A 3 -7.62 10.17 -13.61
CA GLY A 3 -8.19 8.89 -13.17
C GLY A 3 -8.10 8.71 -11.67
N ILE A 4 -8.96 7.85 -11.13
CA ILE A 4 -8.91 7.40 -9.73
C ILE A 4 -7.96 6.21 -9.64
N TRP A 5 -6.91 6.33 -8.84
CA TRP A 5 -5.88 5.29 -8.67
C TRP A 5 -5.78 4.82 -7.21
N ALA A 6 -5.39 3.55 -7.05
CA ALA A 6 -4.98 2.93 -5.79
C ALA A 6 -5.89 3.25 -4.58
N PRO A 7 -7.21 3.02 -4.67
CA PRO A 7 -8.10 3.38 -3.58
C PRO A 7 -7.91 2.48 -2.35
N ASP A 8 -8.04 3.07 -1.16
CA ASP A 8 -8.19 2.33 0.11
C ASP A 8 -9.59 2.57 0.67
N VAL A 9 -10.30 1.48 0.97
CA VAL A 9 -11.66 1.51 1.53
C VAL A 9 -11.64 1.01 2.96
N VAL A 10 -12.12 1.83 3.89
CA VAL A 10 -12.19 1.51 5.31
C VAL A 10 -13.55 1.83 5.89
N GLN A 11 -13.96 1.08 6.91
CA GLN A 11 -15.14 1.41 7.71
C GLN A 11 -14.72 2.25 8.92
N LEU A 12 -15.31 3.44 9.07
CA LEU A 12 -15.04 4.36 10.17
C LEU A 12 -16.35 5.02 10.62
N ILE A 13 -16.67 4.92 11.92
CA ILE A 13 -17.88 5.53 12.54
C ILE A 13 -19.16 5.19 11.74
N GLY A 14 -19.34 3.92 11.39
CA GLY A 14 -20.53 3.43 10.70
C GLY A 14 -20.67 3.85 9.23
N LYS A 15 -19.64 4.47 8.63
CA LYS A 15 -19.57 4.81 7.21
C LYS A 15 -18.40 4.10 6.54
N TYR A 16 -18.45 4.00 5.23
CA TYR A 16 -17.33 3.56 4.39
C TYR A 16 -16.66 4.79 3.78
N LEU A 17 -15.34 4.87 3.94
CA LEU A 17 -14.49 5.92 3.39
C LEU A 17 -13.65 5.29 2.30
N LEU A 18 -13.71 5.86 1.09
CA LEU A 18 -12.82 5.52 -0.02
C LEU A 18 -11.84 6.67 -0.19
N TYR A 19 -10.60 6.46 0.25
CA TYR A 19 -9.50 7.36 -0.07
C TYR A 19 -8.98 7.01 -1.45
N TYR A 20 -8.78 8.00 -2.30
CA TYR A 20 -8.31 7.78 -3.66
C TYR A 20 -7.27 8.81 -4.08
N ALA A 21 -6.33 8.40 -4.92
CA ALA A 21 -5.52 9.34 -5.67
C ALA A 21 -6.28 9.79 -6.93
N TYR A 22 -6.14 11.06 -7.29
CA TYR A 22 -6.60 11.59 -8.58
C TYR A 22 -5.39 12.14 -9.34
N SER A 23 -5.09 11.54 -10.49
CA SER A 23 -3.85 11.80 -11.22
C SER A 23 -3.92 11.43 -12.71
N THR A 24 -2.93 11.88 -13.46
CA THR A 24 -2.57 11.41 -14.79
C THR A 24 -1.11 10.95 -14.82
N TRP A 25 -0.70 10.19 -15.84
CA TRP A 25 0.70 9.79 -15.97
C TRP A 25 1.62 11.01 -16.07
N GLY A 26 2.60 11.12 -15.17
CA GLY A 26 3.51 12.26 -15.12
C GLY A 26 2.89 13.54 -14.56
N ASP A 27 1.78 13.46 -13.85
CA ASP A 27 1.12 14.61 -13.23
C ASP A 27 2.08 15.38 -12.30
N PRO A 28 2.29 16.69 -12.52
CA PRO A 28 3.14 17.50 -11.63
C PRO A 28 2.47 17.84 -10.30
N ASN A 29 1.16 17.62 -10.15
CA ASN A 29 0.42 17.93 -8.93
C ASN A 29 -0.76 16.98 -8.66
N PRO A 30 -0.53 15.66 -8.52
CA PRO A 30 -1.58 14.75 -8.11
C PRO A 30 -1.96 14.99 -6.65
N GLY A 31 -3.13 14.51 -6.27
CA GLY A 31 -3.62 14.63 -4.89
C GLY A 31 -4.49 13.47 -4.46
N ILE A 32 -4.82 13.49 -3.17
CA ILE A 32 -5.66 12.48 -2.52
C ILE A 32 -6.98 13.12 -2.12
N GLY A 33 -8.09 12.47 -2.46
CA GLY A 33 -9.43 12.81 -2.00
C GLY A 33 -10.06 11.69 -1.18
N VAL A 34 -11.26 11.96 -0.67
CA VAL A 34 -12.05 10.99 0.08
C VAL A 34 -13.51 11.04 -0.34
N ALA A 35 -14.11 9.86 -0.53
CA ALA A 35 -15.54 9.71 -0.80
C ALA A 35 -16.21 8.85 0.28
N LEU A 36 -17.49 9.10 0.54
CA LEU A 36 -18.24 8.44 1.62
C LEU A 36 -19.40 7.60 1.07
N ALA A 37 -19.63 6.44 1.67
CA ALA A 37 -20.80 5.61 1.42
C ALA A 37 -21.42 5.09 2.71
N ALA A 38 -22.73 4.82 2.67
CA ALA A 38 -23.43 4.11 3.74
C ALA A 38 -23.19 2.59 3.71
N ARG A 39 -22.77 2.05 2.56
CA ARG A 39 -22.58 0.63 2.30
C ARG A 39 -21.26 0.39 1.55
N PRO A 40 -20.61 -0.79 1.68
CA PRO A 40 -19.32 -1.03 1.04
C PRO A 40 -19.40 -1.01 -0.49
N GLU A 41 -20.54 -1.36 -1.07
CA GLU A 41 -20.80 -1.30 -2.51
C GLU A 41 -21.08 0.11 -3.05
N GLY A 42 -21.20 1.11 -2.17
CA GLY A 42 -21.55 2.48 -2.54
C GLY A 42 -23.06 2.76 -2.53
N PRO A 43 -23.50 3.85 -3.19
CA PRO A 43 -22.67 4.79 -3.95
C PRO A 43 -21.72 5.58 -3.04
N PHE A 44 -20.50 5.79 -3.51
CA PHE A 44 -19.52 6.68 -2.87
C PHE A 44 -19.74 8.11 -3.36
N ILE A 45 -19.97 9.03 -2.42
CA ILE A 45 -20.17 10.45 -2.68
C ILE A 45 -18.88 11.20 -2.34
N ASP A 46 -18.28 11.81 -3.35
CA ASP A 46 -17.06 12.60 -3.19
C ASP A 46 -17.23 13.73 -2.15
N GLN A 47 -16.22 13.91 -1.30
CA GLN A 47 -16.12 15.00 -0.33
C GLN A 47 -15.03 16.02 -0.71
N GLY A 48 -14.32 15.80 -1.81
CA GLY A 48 -13.24 16.63 -2.29
C GLY A 48 -11.85 16.13 -1.86
N LYS A 49 -10.84 16.92 -2.23
CA LYS A 49 -9.45 16.62 -1.91
C LYS A 49 -9.14 16.85 -0.42
N LEU A 50 -8.28 16.00 0.13
CA LEU A 50 -7.60 16.23 1.40
C LEU A 50 -6.39 17.16 1.19
N PHE A 51 -5.61 16.91 0.15
CA PHE A 51 -4.48 17.73 -0.29
C PHE A 51 -4.02 17.31 -1.69
N ASP A 52 -3.27 18.19 -2.34
CA ASP A 52 -2.42 17.84 -3.49
C ASP A 52 -0.92 17.95 -3.17
N SER A 53 -0.08 17.50 -4.11
CA SER A 53 1.38 17.41 -3.94
C SER A 53 2.04 18.77 -3.63
N LYS A 54 1.51 19.86 -4.20
CA LYS A 54 1.99 21.23 -3.94
C LYS A 54 1.62 21.70 -2.54
N GLU A 55 0.38 21.45 -2.10
CA GLU A 55 -0.08 21.83 -0.75
C GLU A 55 0.67 21.11 0.36
N ILE A 56 0.95 19.81 0.18
CA ILE A 56 1.63 18.99 1.18
C ILE A 56 3.16 19.04 1.07
N ASP A 57 3.72 19.66 0.02
CA ASP A 57 5.16 19.67 -0.29
C ASP A 57 5.78 18.26 -0.33
N VAL A 58 5.09 17.35 -1.01
CA VAL A 58 5.54 15.97 -1.28
C VAL A 58 5.17 15.64 -2.72
N PRO A 59 6.15 15.46 -3.63
CA PRO A 59 5.89 15.09 -5.01
C PRO A 59 5.11 13.78 -5.12
N ASN A 60 4.37 13.59 -6.23
CA ASN A 60 3.66 12.36 -6.54
C ASN A 60 2.87 11.79 -5.34
N SER A 61 2.07 12.65 -4.70
CA SER A 61 1.24 12.30 -3.55
C SER A 61 0.03 11.47 -3.97
N ILE A 62 0.25 10.17 -4.12
CA ILE A 62 -0.74 9.14 -4.47
C ILE A 62 -0.62 7.95 -3.49
N ASP A 63 -1.33 6.85 -3.77
CA ASP A 63 -1.34 5.61 -2.98
C ASP A 63 -1.74 5.81 -1.50
N PRO A 64 -2.95 6.32 -1.22
CA PRO A 64 -3.42 6.49 0.14
C PRO A 64 -3.59 5.16 0.88
N TYR A 65 -3.25 5.16 2.17
CA TYR A 65 -3.49 4.05 3.09
C TYR A 65 -3.92 4.58 4.46
N PHE A 66 -5.11 4.20 4.90
CA PHE A 66 -5.65 4.60 6.20
C PHE A 66 -5.22 3.65 7.32
N PHE A 67 -4.90 4.20 8.49
CA PHE A 67 -4.59 3.44 9.70
C PHE A 67 -5.10 4.15 10.96
N THR A 68 -5.63 3.38 11.91
CA THR A 68 -6.05 3.89 13.22
C THR A 68 -5.19 3.29 14.34
N GLU A 69 -4.70 4.13 15.25
CA GLU A 69 -3.97 3.74 16.45
C GLU A 69 -4.59 4.41 17.68
N ASN A 70 -5.08 3.62 18.64
CA ASN A 70 -5.66 4.10 19.89
C ASN A 70 -6.72 5.22 19.69
N GLY A 71 -7.53 5.10 18.64
CA GLY A 71 -8.57 6.07 18.29
C GLY A 71 -8.09 7.28 17.47
N GLN A 72 -6.78 7.44 17.25
CA GLN A 72 -6.23 8.46 16.34
C GLN A 72 -6.11 7.90 14.93
N ASN A 73 -6.59 8.66 13.96
CA ASN A 73 -6.57 8.30 12.54
C ASN A 73 -5.36 8.90 11.84
N TYR A 74 -4.78 8.14 10.92
CA TYR A 74 -3.64 8.51 10.11
C TYR A 74 -3.90 8.17 8.65
N LEU A 75 -3.44 9.03 7.75
CA LEU A 75 -3.28 8.72 6.34
C LEU A 75 -1.80 8.56 6.03
N PHE A 76 -1.43 7.44 5.42
CA PHE A 76 -0.12 7.21 4.82
C PHE A 76 -0.21 7.32 3.31
N TRP A 77 0.85 7.81 2.65
CA TRP A 77 0.89 7.96 1.19
C TRP A 77 2.31 8.13 0.66
N GLY A 78 2.46 8.08 -0.66
CA GLY A 78 3.68 8.43 -1.39
C GLY A 78 4.07 7.37 -2.43
N SER A 79 4.56 7.83 -3.58
CA SER A 79 5.06 6.97 -4.66
C SER A 79 6.24 7.64 -5.35
N PHE A 80 7.36 6.92 -5.50
CA PHE A 80 8.49 7.18 -6.40
C PHE A 80 8.80 8.64 -6.80
N SER A 81 9.93 9.18 -6.35
CA SER A 81 10.56 10.38 -6.94
C SER A 81 11.94 10.62 -6.32
N ASP A 82 12.88 11.09 -7.12
CA ASP A 82 14.26 11.43 -6.69
C ASP A 82 14.38 12.79 -5.99
N ALA A 83 13.28 13.54 -5.89
CA ALA A 83 13.25 14.77 -5.11
C ALA A 83 13.60 14.50 -3.64
N SER A 84 14.35 15.42 -3.01
CA SER A 84 14.75 15.30 -1.61
C SER A 84 13.56 15.31 -0.64
N THR A 85 12.48 15.99 -1.00
CA THR A 85 11.22 16.03 -0.26
C THR A 85 10.39 14.75 -0.41
N GLN A 86 10.74 13.84 -1.34
CA GLN A 86 9.96 12.62 -1.53
C GLN A 86 10.26 11.51 -0.50
N GLY A 87 9.22 10.78 -0.13
CA GLY A 87 9.21 9.49 0.54
C GLY A 87 7.78 8.99 0.79
N THR A 88 7.66 7.92 1.55
CA THR A 88 6.35 7.61 2.17
C THR A 88 6.20 8.42 3.44
N TYR A 89 5.07 9.10 3.57
CA TYR A 89 4.72 9.90 4.75
C TYR A 89 3.47 9.37 5.43
N GLY A 90 3.28 9.78 6.69
CA GLY A 90 2.03 9.71 7.42
C GLY A 90 1.62 11.08 7.95
N VAL A 91 0.32 11.32 8.10
CA VAL A 91 -0.25 12.56 8.67
C VAL A 91 -1.52 12.25 9.44
N GLU A 92 -1.82 13.05 10.47
CA GLU A 92 -2.98 12.87 11.33
C GLU A 92 -4.25 13.41 10.66
N LEU A 93 -5.31 12.60 10.72
CA LEU A 93 -6.65 12.95 10.29
C LEU A 93 -7.53 13.30 11.49
N ASP A 94 -8.62 14.01 11.24
CA ASP A 94 -9.69 14.20 12.21
C ASP A 94 -10.39 12.87 12.56
N LYS A 95 -11.26 12.91 13.57
CA LYS A 95 -11.97 11.70 14.02
C LYS A 95 -12.81 11.05 12.92
N ASN A 96 -13.32 11.86 11.99
CA ASN A 96 -14.16 11.38 10.90
C ASN A 96 -13.34 10.88 9.71
N GLY A 97 -12.01 11.06 9.72
CA GLY A 97 -11.13 10.63 8.64
C GLY A 97 -11.23 11.49 7.37
N THR A 98 -11.88 12.65 7.42
CA THR A 98 -12.20 13.45 6.22
C THR A 98 -11.39 14.74 6.13
N VAL A 99 -10.60 15.07 7.14
CA VAL A 99 -9.78 16.29 7.17
C VAL A 99 -8.39 15.97 7.69
N VAL A 100 -7.34 16.48 7.03
CA VAL A 100 -5.98 16.49 7.59
C VAL A 100 -5.88 17.61 8.62
N LEU A 101 -5.46 17.28 9.84
CA LEU A 101 -5.45 18.24 10.95
C LEU A 101 -4.40 19.34 10.77
N ASP A 102 -3.22 19.00 10.24
CA ASP A 102 -2.13 19.94 9.97
C ASP A 102 -1.17 19.36 8.92
N LEU A 103 -1.18 19.93 7.71
CA LEU A 103 -0.32 19.50 6.60
C LEU A 103 1.18 19.62 6.92
N ASN A 104 1.57 20.49 7.86
CA ASN A 104 2.96 20.68 8.25
C ASN A 104 3.45 19.61 9.23
N LYS A 105 2.55 18.81 9.82
CA LYS A 105 2.87 17.75 10.80
C LYS A 105 2.96 16.35 10.20
N LYS A 106 3.22 16.27 8.88
CA LYS A 106 3.58 15.01 8.23
C LYS A 106 4.90 14.44 8.77
N PHE A 107 5.02 13.12 8.82
CA PHE A 107 6.25 12.42 9.25
C PHE A 107 6.66 11.36 8.22
N LYS A 108 7.95 11.28 7.92
CA LYS A 108 8.50 10.37 6.90
C LYS A 108 8.76 8.99 7.50
N VAL A 109 8.32 7.93 6.82
CA VAL A 109 8.51 6.53 7.26
C VAL A 109 9.34 5.69 6.30
N ALA A 110 9.43 6.06 5.02
CA ALA A 110 10.27 5.40 4.03
C ALA A 110 10.82 6.38 2.98
N ALA A 111 11.85 5.98 2.27
CA ALA A 111 12.49 6.72 1.20
C ALA A 111 11.62 6.81 -0.06
N GLY A 112 11.97 7.72 -0.97
CA GLY A 112 11.24 7.96 -2.22
C GLY A 112 11.45 6.91 -3.31
N ASP A 113 12.06 5.78 -3.00
CA ASP A 113 12.17 4.62 -3.89
C ASP A 113 11.13 3.54 -3.59
N PHE A 114 10.13 3.83 -2.75
CA PHE A 114 8.96 2.98 -2.45
C PHE A 114 7.66 3.59 -2.98
N GLU A 115 6.64 2.76 -3.17
CA GLU A 115 5.23 3.15 -3.30
C GLU A 115 4.29 2.10 -2.67
N ALA A 116 2.97 2.33 -2.73
CA ALA A 116 1.93 1.40 -2.29
C ALA A 116 2.08 0.94 -0.83
N VAL A 117 2.14 1.92 0.08
CA VAL A 117 2.35 1.68 1.51
C VAL A 117 1.21 0.88 2.15
N VAL A 118 1.58 -0.06 3.00
CA VAL A 118 0.71 -0.74 3.95
C VAL A 118 1.37 -0.74 5.32
N ILE A 119 0.62 -0.36 6.36
CA ILE A 119 1.04 -0.47 7.76
C ILE A 119 0.23 -1.56 8.46
N HIS A 120 0.91 -2.59 8.94
CA HIS A 120 0.28 -3.70 9.69
C HIS A 120 0.86 -3.78 11.11
N LYS A 121 0.00 -3.90 12.13
CA LYS A 121 0.44 -3.99 13.53
C LYS A 121 0.31 -5.42 14.03
N ARG A 122 1.41 -5.99 14.54
CA ARG A 122 1.43 -7.35 15.09
C ARG A 122 2.47 -7.49 16.19
N LYS A 123 2.08 -8.08 17.33
CA LYS A 123 2.95 -8.38 18.48
C LYS A 123 3.85 -7.20 18.92
N GLY A 124 3.27 -5.99 18.95
CA GLY A 124 3.96 -4.77 19.36
C GLY A 124 4.99 -4.25 18.34
N TYR A 125 4.92 -4.69 17.09
CA TYR A 125 5.61 -4.10 15.95
C TYR A 125 4.60 -3.52 14.96
N TYR A 126 5.02 -2.46 14.28
CA TYR A 126 4.43 -1.96 13.05
C TYR A 126 5.30 -2.42 11.89
N TYR A 127 4.70 -3.01 10.87
CA TYR A 127 5.35 -3.43 9.65
C TYR A 127 4.97 -2.47 8.55
N PHE A 128 5.96 -1.78 7.99
CA PHE A 128 5.83 -1.11 6.70
C PHE A 128 6.00 -2.17 5.63
N VAL A 129 5.04 -2.26 4.73
CA VAL A 129 5.12 -3.04 3.49
C VAL A 129 4.95 -2.06 2.35
N GLY A 130 5.82 -2.14 1.34
CA GLY A 130 5.78 -1.26 0.18
C GLY A 130 6.48 -1.90 -1.00
N SER A 131 6.25 -1.37 -2.19
CA SER A 131 6.76 -1.94 -3.43
C SER A 131 7.86 -1.09 -4.05
N LYS A 132 8.78 -1.73 -4.76
CA LYS A 132 9.85 -1.09 -5.56
C LYS A 132 9.93 -1.69 -6.96
N GLY A 133 10.60 -1.00 -7.86
CA GLY A 133 10.77 -1.42 -9.25
C GLY A 133 9.62 -0.94 -10.13
N SER A 134 9.45 -1.57 -11.29
CA SER A 134 8.46 -1.16 -12.30
C SER A 134 7.20 -2.03 -12.30
N CYS A 135 6.05 -1.43 -12.02
CA CYS A 135 4.73 -2.08 -11.96
C CYS A 135 4.09 -2.40 -13.31
N CYS A 136 4.56 -1.74 -14.37
CA CYS A 136 3.69 -1.35 -15.49
C CYS A 136 4.29 -1.61 -16.88
N GLU A 137 5.35 -2.41 -16.95
CA GLU A 137 6.14 -2.68 -18.16
C GLU A 137 5.78 -4.03 -18.78
N GLY A 138 4.52 -4.48 -18.66
CA GLY A 138 4.07 -5.78 -19.15
C GLY A 138 4.93 -6.92 -18.59
N GLU A 139 5.43 -7.77 -19.49
CA GLU A 139 6.31 -8.90 -19.19
C GLU A 139 7.68 -8.51 -18.61
N LYS A 140 8.08 -7.23 -18.73
CA LYS A 140 9.35 -6.70 -18.20
C LYS A 140 9.19 -6.04 -16.82
N SER A 141 8.01 -6.15 -16.20
CA SER A 141 7.75 -5.54 -14.91
C SER A 141 8.63 -6.15 -13.81
N SER A 142 9.39 -5.31 -13.12
CA SER A 142 10.38 -5.71 -12.10
C SER A 142 9.88 -5.50 -10.66
N TYR A 143 8.60 -5.16 -10.53
CA TYR A 143 7.96 -4.86 -9.25
C TYR A 143 8.12 -5.99 -8.22
N HIS A 144 8.44 -5.60 -7.00
CA HIS A 144 8.60 -6.51 -5.86
C HIS A 144 8.27 -5.79 -4.56
N VAL A 145 7.88 -6.55 -3.55
CA VAL A 145 7.44 -6.07 -2.24
C VAL A 145 8.56 -6.25 -1.23
N LEU A 146 8.81 -5.21 -0.45
CA LEU A 146 9.73 -5.28 0.69
C LEU A 146 9.03 -4.85 1.97
N VAL A 147 9.63 -5.25 3.08
CA VAL A 147 9.15 -4.99 4.43
C VAL A 147 10.25 -4.39 5.30
N GLY A 148 9.85 -3.55 6.24
CA GLY A 148 10.62 -3.19 7.44
C GLY A 148 9.69 -3.08 8.63
N ARG A 149 10.24 -3.06 9.85
CA ARG A 149 9.43 -2.96 11.07
C ARG A 149 9.96 -1.92 12.05
N SER A 150 9.06 -1.43 12.89
CA SER A 150 9.33 -0.46 13.95
C SER A 150 8.54 -0.83 15.21
N ARG A 151 9.04 -0.45 16.39
CA ARG A 151 8.27 -0.47 17.65
C ARG A 151 7.29 0.71 17.75
N HIS A 152 7.43 1.72 16.89
CA HIS A 152 6.65 2.95 16.90
C HIS A 152 6.03 3.20 15.52
N LEU A 153 4.76 3.61 15.47
CA LEU A 153 4.02 3.88 14.23
C LEU A 153 4.75 4.89 13.33
N LYS A 154 5.34 5.92 13.91
CA LYS A 154 6.06 6.99 13.17
C LYS A 154 7.50 6.60 12.78
N GLY A 155 7.90 5.35 13.02
CA GLY A 155 9.25 4.86 12.76
C GLY A 155 10.24 5.16 13.91
N PRO A 156 11.55 5.00 13.65
CA PRO A 156 12.14 4.57 12.38
C PRO A 156 11.79 3.10 12.07
N TYR A 157 11.43 2.84 10.81
CA TYR A 157 11.30 1.47 10.31
C TYR A 157 12.67 0.99 9.85
N VAL A 158 13.04 -0.22 10.22
CA VAL A 158 14.28 -0.86 9.79
C VAL A 158 14.00 -2.19 9.13
N ASP A 159 14.83 -2.58 8.17
CA ASP A 159 14.81 -3.92 7.60
C ASP A 159 15.53 -4.94 8.51
N GLN A 160 15.58 -6.21 8.10
CA GLN A 160 16.14 -7.31 8.86
C GLN A 160 17.66 -7.16 9.06
N GLU A 161 18.33 -6.44 8.17
CA GLU A 161 19.74 -6.06 8.25
C GLU A 161 19.97 -4.81 9.12
N GLY A 162 18.90 -4.17 9.61
CA GLY A 162 18.97 -2.98 10.46
C GLY A 162 19.10 -1.65 9.70
N ARG A 163 18.97 -1.66 8.37
CA ARG A 163 19.02 -0.43 7.55
C ARG A 163 17.71 0.32 7.67
N ASN A 164 17.79 1.64 7.78
CA ASN A 164 16.62 2.50 7.94
C ASN A 164 15.86 2.63 6.62
N LEU A 165 14.54 2.45 6.64
CA LEU A 165 13.71 2.56 5.44
C LEU A 165 13.69 3.95 4.82
N THR A 166 14.07 4.99 5.56
CA THR A 166 14.25 6.35 5.01
C THR A 166 15.52 6.49 4.16
N GLN A 167 16.35 5.44 4.06
CA GLN A 167 17.48 5.34 3.14
C GLN A 167 17.07 4.51 1.92
N ARG A 168 17.41 4.99 0.71
CA ARG A 168 17.19 4.25 -0.53
C ARG A 168 17.94 2.92 -0.55
N GLY A 169 17.39 1.92 -1.23
CA GLY A 169 17.97 0.58 -1.34
C GLY A 169 17.81 -0.31 -0.08
N SER A 170 17.15 0.19 0.97
CA SER A 170 16.75 -0.59 2.15
C SER A 170 15.48 -1.41 1.91
N GLY A 171 15.18 -2.31 2.86
CA GLY A 171 14.01 -3.19 2.85
C GLY A 171 14.40 -4.65 2.76
N THR A 172 13.67 -5.50 3.48
CA THR A 172 13.79 -6.97 3.39
C THR A 172 12.81 -7.47 2.34
N LEU A 173 13.27 -8.27 1.38
CA LEU A 173 12.41 -8.83 0.34
C LEU A 173 11.30 -9.71 0.96
N LEU A 174 10.04 -9.41 0.63
CA LEU A 174 8.88 -10.21 1.00
C LEU A 174 8.37 -11.04 -0.18
N LEU A 175 8.26 -10.41 -1.35
CA LEU A 175 7.66 -11.00 -2.55
C LEU A 175 8.32 -10.44 -3.81
N LYS A 176 8.63 -11.31 -4.77
CA LYS A 176 9.02 -10.93 -6.14
C LYS A 176 8.37 -11.83 -7.17
N GLY A 177 8.44 -11.41 -8.42
CA GLY A 177 7.96 -12.20 -9.54
C GLY A 177 8.73 -13.52 -9.75
N ASN A 178 8.10 -14.42 -10.52
CA ASN A 178 8.62 -15.68 -11.02
C ASN A 178 8.23 -15.87 -12.50
N ASP A 179 8.47 -17.06 -13.04
CA ASP A 179 8.22 -17.39 -14.46
C ASP A 179 6.74 -17.34 -14.85
N GLN A 180 5.81 -17.43 -13.90
CA GLN A 180 4.36 -17.36 -14.15
C GLN A 180 3.79 -15.96 -13.90
N PHE A 181 4.33 -15.22 -12.93
CA PHE A 181 3.84 -13.91 -12.55
C PHE A 181 5.01 -12.94 -12.36
N VAL A 182 5.10 -11.92 -13.21
CA VAL A 182 6.03 -10.80 -13.07
C VAL A 182 5.33 -9.57 -12.49
N GLY A 183 6.10 -8.57 -12.07
CA GLY A 183 5.52 -7.31 -11.58
C GLY A 183 4.63 -7.47 -10.36
N THR A 184 4.98 -8.37 -9.43
CA THR A 184 4.18 -8.64 -8.24
C THR A 184 4.30 -7.53 -7.20
N GLY A 185 3.21 -6.87 -6.83
CA GLY A 185 3.23 -5.87 -5.77
C GLY A 185 1.95 -5.07 -5.64
N HIS A 186 2.05 -3.88 -5.04
CA HIS A 186 0.94 -3.02 -4.63
C HIS A 186 -0.10 -3.83 -3.86
N THR A 187 0.32 -4.26 -2.67
CA THR A 187 -0.43 -5.21 -1.85
C THR A 187 -1.64 -4.56 -1.21
N SER A 188 -2.67 -5.35 -0.93
CA SER A 188 -3.72 -4.98 0.01
C SER A 188 -3.17 -4.86 1.43
N ARG A 189 -4.04 -4.41 2.33
CA ARG A 189 -3.89 -4.67 3.77
C ARG A 189 -3.67 -6.16 4.03
N ILE A 190 -2.84 -6.48 5.03
CA ILE A 190 -2.68 -7.85 5.53
C ILE A 190 -3.94 -8.24 6.30
N ILE A 191 -4.52 -9.39 5.94
CA ILE A 191 -5.77 -9.91 6.50
C ILE A 191 -5.46 -11.11 7.38
N THR A 192 -5.88 -11.07 8.64
CA THR A 192 -5.81 -12.23 9.54
C THR A 192 -7.11 -13.01 9.46
N ASP A 193 -7.01 -14.31 9.18
CA ASP A 193 -8.17 -15.21 9.14
C ASP A 193 -8.57 -15.70 10.53
N ASP A 194 -9.69 -16.44 10.63
CA ASP A 194 -10.23 -16.92 11.92
C ASP A 194 -9.36 -18.00 12.59
N LYS A 195 -8.37 -18.53 11.89
CA LYS A 195 -7.36 -19.44 12.44
C LYS A 195 -6.08 -18.71 12.85
N GLY A 196 -6.06 -17.37 12.78
CA GLY A 196 -4.92 -16.54 13.14
C GLY A 196 -3.80 -16.56 12.10
N LYS A 197 -4.07 -16.95 10.86
CA LYS A 197 -3.10 -16.88 9.76
C LYS A 197 -3.24 -15.56 9.02
N ASP A 198 -2.10 -14.97 8.68
CA ASP A 198 -2.07 -13.73 7.91
C ASP A 198 -1.97 -14.01 6.41
N TRP A 199 -2.62 -13.18 5.63
CA TRP A 199 -2.75 -13.31 4.18
C TRP A 199 -2.56 -11.95 3.51
N ILE A 200 -2.06 -11.96 2.28
CA ILE A 200 -1.86 -10.75 1.50
C ILE A 200 -2.37 -10.93 0.08
N LEU A 201 -3.20 -9.98 -0.37
CA LEU A 201 -3.60 -9.86 -1.76
C LEU A 201 -2.66 -8.88 -2.45
N TYR A 202 -2.40 -9.11 -3.73
CA TYR A 202 -1.56 -8.22 -4.55
C TYR A 202 -1.83 -8.51 -6.02
N HIS A 203 -1.31 -7.67 -6.91
CA HIS A 203 -1.41 -7.96 -8.34
C HIS A 203 -0.12 -8.57 -8.89
N GLY A 204 -0.24 -9.35 -9.96
CA GLY A 204 0.86 -9.77 -10.82
C GLY A 204 0.45 -9.78 -12.29
N ILE A 205 1.39 -10.02 -13.18
CA ILE A 205 1.17 -10.06 -14.64
C ILE A 205 1.65 -11.42 -15.18
N ASP A 206 0.80 -12.12 -15.92
CA ASP A 206 1.24 -13.28 -16.72
C ASP A 206 2.10 -12.77 -17.89
N PRO A 207 3.41 -13.07 -17.94
CA PRO A 207 4.29 -12.57 -18.99
C PRO A 207 3.93 -13.12 -20.39
N LYS A 208 3.13 -14.20 -20.48
CA LYS A 208 2.64 -14.74 -21.76
C LYS A 208 1.41 -14.00 -22.27
N GLN A 209 0.66 -13.33 -21.39
CA GLN A 209 -0.51 -12.53 -21.75
C GLN A 209 -0.50 -11.18 -21.00
N PRO A 210 0.52 -10.34 -21.18
CA PRO A 210 0.78 -9.21 -20.29
C PRO A 210 -0.16 -8.02 -20.52
N ARG A 211 -0.98 -8.04 -21.57
CA ARG A 211 -1.83 -6.92 -21.99
C ARG A 211 -3.30 -7.32 -22.16
N VAL A 212 -4.19 -6.39 -21.87
CA VAL A 212 -5.60 -6.46 -22.30
C VAL A 212 -5.74 -5.89 -23.72
N ALA A 213 -6.88 -6.11 -24.38
CA ALA A 213 -7.10 -5.70 -25.76
C ALA A 213 -6.92 -4.18 -25.99
N THR A 214 -7.15 -3.37 -24.95
CA THR A 214 -6.95 -1.91 -24.99
C THR A 214 -5.49 -1.46 -24.80
N GLY A 215 -4.54 -2.40 -24.67
CA GLY A 215 -3.11 -2.11 -24.50
C GLY A 215 -2.66 -1.86 -23.06
N GLY A 216 -3.58 -1.78 -22.09
CA GLY A 216 -3.26 -1.73 -20.66
C GLY A 216 -2.63 -3.02 -20.15
N ASN A 217 -1.92 -2.95 -19.01
CA ASN A 217 -1.38 -4.14 -18.35
C ASN A 217 -2.51 -5.06 -17.88
N ARG A 218 -2.42 -6.36 -18.20
CA ARG A 218 -3.32 -7.37 -17.69
C ARG A 218 -2.84 -7.82 -16.31
N ARG A 219 -3.35 -7.15 -15.28
CA ARG A 219 -3.08 -7.48 -13.89
C ARG A 219 -4.06 -8.52 -13.37
N MET A 220 -3.55 -9.54 -12.71
CA MET A 220 -4.31 -10.59 -12.04
C MET A 220 -4.20 -10.41 -10.53
N LEU A 221 -5.30 -10.62 -9.82
CA LEU A 221 -5.30 -10.66 -8.36
C LEU A 221 -4.73 -12.01 -7.90
N LEU A 222 -3.75 -11.93 -7.01
CA LEU A 222 -3.06 -13.07 -6.41
C LEU A 222 -3.21 -13.00 -4.88
N LEU A 223 -3.09 -14.14 -4.23
CA LEU A 223 -3.26 -14.29 -2.78
C LEU A 223 -2.26 -15.32 -2.27
N ASP A 224 -1.48 -14.93 -1.25
CA ASP A 224 -0.57 -15.83 -0.56
C ASP A 224 -0.69 -15.70 0.95
N GLN A 225 -0.42 -16.81 1.64
CA GLN A 225 -0.30 -16.82 3.09
C GLN A 225 1.04 -16.19 3.49
N ILE A 226 1.01 -15.32 4.49
CA ILE A 226 2.21 -14.87 5.20
C ILE A 226 2.52 -15.89 6.30
N VAL A 227 3.76 -16.36 6.30
CA VAL A 227 4.35 -17.12 7.41
C VAL A 227 5.30 -16.23 8.19
N TRP A 228 5.40 -16.45 9.50
CA TRP A 228 6.18 -15.60 10.39
C TRP A 228 7.36 -16.36 10.98
N ASP A 229 8.57 -15.92 10.67
CA ASP A 229 9.81 -16.46 11.23
C ASP A 229 10.50 -15.39 12.07
N LYS A 230 10.67 -15.64 13.38
CA LYS A 230 11.27 -14.67 14.34
C LYS A 230 10.65 -13.26 14.23
N ASP A 231 9.33 -13.22 14.07
CA ASP A 231 8.52 -12.00 13.87
C ASP A 231 8.85 -11.20 12.60
N TRP A 232 9.39 -11.86 11.57
CA TRP A 232 9.49 -11.32 10.20
C TRP A 232 8.50 -12.04 9.28
N PRO A 233 7.73 -11.29 8.45
CA PRO A 233 6.83 -11.92 7.50
C PRO A 233 7.64 -12.48 6.33
N LYS A 234 7.21 -13.64 5.85
CA LYS A 234 7.76 -14.33 4.68
C LYS A 234 6.61 -14.88 3.86
N ILE A 235 6.84 -14.96 2.56
CA ILE A 235 6.04 -15.79 1.65
C ILE A 235 6.92 -16.98 1.26
N GLU A 236 6.34 -18.17 1.21
CA GLU A 236 7.06 -19.38 0.86
C GLU A 236 7.74 -19.22 -0.51
N GLY A 237 9.04 -19.49 -0.60
CA GLY A 237 9.81 -19.27 -1.83
C GLY A 237 9.99 -17.80 -2.25
N THR A 238 9.53 -16.82 -1.46
CA THR A 238 9.56 -15.36 -1.74
C THR A 238 8.88 -14.94 -3.04
N THR A 239 7.95 -15.74 -3.54
CA THR A 239 7.25 -15.51 -4.80
C THR A 239 5.81 -15.99 -4.73
N SER A 240 5.00 -15.64 -5.72
CA SER A 240 3.60 -16.05 -5.83
C SER A 240 3.46 -17.56 -5.90
N SER A 241 2.48 -18.11 -5.16
CA SER A 241 2.09 -19.51 -5.32
C SER A 241 1.54 -19.77 -6.73
N VAL A 242 1.99 -20.87 -7.32
CA VAL A 242 1.61 -21.31 -8.68
C VAL A 242 0.78 -22.60 -8.69
N ALA A 243 0.72 -23.27 -7.54
CA ALA A 243 -0.07 -24.47 -7.33
C ALA A 243 -1.22 -24.16 -6.35
N PRO A 244 -2.34 -24.91 -6.39
CA PRO A 244 -3.43 -24.76 -5.44
C PRO A 244 -2.93 -24.75 -3.99
N GLN A 245 -3.32 -23.71 -3.25
CA GLN A 245 -3.03 -23.55 -1.83
C GLN A 245 -4.32 -23.66 -1.01
N PRO A 246 -4.23 -24.00 0.29
CA PRO A 246 -5.34 -23.79 1.21
C PRO A 246 -5.82 -22.34 1.16
N ALA A 247 -7.13 -22.12 1.18
CA ALA A 247 -7.71 -20.78 1.25
C ALA A 247 -7.75 -20.23 2.70
N PRO A 248 -7.87 -18.91 2.90
CA PRO A 248 -8.15 -18.32 4.20
C PRO A 248 -9.42 -18.93 4.83
N THR A 249 -9.41 -19.11 6.16
CA THR A 249 -10.59 -19.59 6.89
C THR A 249 -11.38 -18.42 7.49
N PHE A 250 -12.60 -18.18 7.01
CA PHE A 250 -13.56 -17.27 7.64
C PHE A 250 -14.83 -18.03 8.03
N ASN A 251 -15.11 -18.10 9.33
CA ASN A 251 -16.35 -18.64 9.85
C ASN A 251 -17.38 -17.52 9.82
N PHE A 252 -18.19 -17.48 8.77
CA PHE A 252 -19.33 -16.58 8.71
C PHE A 252 -20.27 -16.91 9.88
N LYS A 253 -20.39 -15.96 10.82
CA LYS A 253 -21.43 -15.98 11.85
C LYS A 253 -22.67 -15.27 11.35
#